data_AF-A0A2X2XVW6-F1
#
_entry.id   AF-A0A2X2XVW6-F1
#
_cell.length_a   1.000
_cell.length_b   1.000
_cell.length_c   1.000
_cell.angle_alpha   90.00
_cell.angle_beta   90.00
_cell.angle_gamma   90.00
#
_symmetry.space_group_name_H-M   'P 1'
#
loop_
_entity.id
_entity.type
_entity.pdbx_description
1 polymer ?
#
loop_
_entity_poly.entity_id
_entity_poly.type
_entity_poly.pdbx_seq_one_letter_code
_entity_poly.pdbx_strand_id
1 'polypeptide(L)'
;MTPSWLPSLAPNTGCAAELPANVFTGDNRWHLVTGAFGGLGRLAVNWLREKGARRIALLAPRVDESWLRDVEGGQTRVCRCDVGDAGATGHGS
;
A
#
# COMPACT_ATOMS: atom_id res chain seq x y z
N MET A 1 44.69 -7.21 5.86
CA MET A 1 43.58 -7.71 5.01
C MET A 1 42.29 -7.55 5.80
N THR A 2 41.38 -6.69 5.36
CA THR A 2 40.06 -6.53 5.98
C THR A 2 39.09 -7.55 5.36
N PRO A 3 38.35 -8.34 6.17
CA PRO A 3 37.40 -9.28 5.60
C PRO A 3 36.30 -8.53 4.83
N SER A 4 36.06 -8.94 3.59
CA SER A 4 34.96 -8.44 2.77
C SER A 4 33.67 -9.14 3.19
N TRP A 5 32.67 -8.37 3.62
CA TRP A 5 31.34 -8.89 3.88
C TRP A 5 30.68 -9.36 2.57
N LEU A 6 30.06 -10.56 2.60
CA LEU A 6 29.24 -11.08 1.51
C LEU A 6 27.79 -11.28 2.01
N PRO A 7 26.77 -10.77 1.30
CA PRO A 7 25.39 -11.04 1.64
C PRO A 7 25.09 -12.53 1.45
N SER A 8 24.43 -13.14 2.44
CA SER A 8 23.91 -14.51 2.36
C SER A 8 22.45 -14.53 2.79
N LEU A 9 21.64 -15.37 2.14
CA LEU A 9 20.26 -15.61 2.54
C LEU A 9 20.24 -16.64 3.68
N ALA A 10 19.54 -16.32 4.76
CA ALA A 10 19.22 -17.26 5.82
C ALA A 10 17.71 -17.54 5.80
N PRO A 11 17.28 -18.79 6.03
CA PRO A 11 15.86 -19.10 6.16
C PRO A 11 15.22 -18.30 7.30
N ASN A 12 14.10 -17.63 7.01
CA ASN A 12 13.26 -17.08 8.06
C ASN A 12 12.33 -18.19 8.58
N THR A 13 12.65 -18.73 9.76
CA THR A 13 11.83 -19.75 10.45
C THR A 13 10.67 -19.14 11.25
N GLY A 14 10.58 -17.81 11.31
CA GLY A 14 9.52 -17.12 12.03
C GLY A 14 8.15 -17.29 11.35
N CYS A 15 7.10 -17.37 12.15
CA CYS A 15 5.75 -17.16 11.67
C CYS A 15 5.47 -15.65 11.58
N ALA A 16 4.62 -15.24 10.64
CA ALA A 16 4.10 -13.88 10.65
C ALA A 16 3.31 -13.69 11.96
N ALA A 17 3.73 -12.73 12.79
CA ALA A 17 2.99 -12.40 14.00
C ALA A 17 1.56 -11.98 13.63
N GLU A 18 0.58 -12.58 14.28
CA GLU A 18 -0.82 -12.21 14.06
C GLU A 18 -1.07 -10.82 14.62
N LEU A 19 -1.50 -9.89 13.76
CA LEU A 19 -1.85 -8.54 14.18
C LEU A 19 -3.29 -8.51 14.72
N PRO A 20 -3.55 -7.76 15.81
CA PRO A 20 -4.90 -7.60 16.36
C PRO A 20 -5.91 -7.24 15.27
N ALA A 21 -7.14 -7.77 15.37
CA ALA A 21 -8.18 -7.53 14.37
C ALA A 21 -8.53 -6.05 14.16
N ASN A 22 -8.24 -5.19 15.13
CA ASN A 22 -8.60 -3.79 15.15
C ASN A 22 -7.37 -2.85 15.25
N VAL A 23 -6.20 -3.30 14.79
CA VAL A 23 -4.93 -2.57 14.96
C VAL A 23 -4.95 -1.12 14.44
N PHE A 24 -5.85 -0.79 13.51
CA PHE A 24 -6.03 0.59 12.99
C PHE A 24 -7.32 1.28 13.43
N THR A 25 -8.12 0.66 14.32
CA THR A 25 -9.37 1.27 14.80
C THR A 25 -9.10 2.53 15.61
N GLY A 26 -9.78 3.62 15.25
CA GLY A 26 -9.55 4.94 15.88
C GLY A 26 -8.35 5.70 15.31
N ASP A 27 -7.56 5.10 14.42
CA ASP A 27 -6.50 5.81 13.71
C ASP A 27 -7.10 6.69 12.60
N ASN A 28 -6.77 7.98 12.65
CA ASN A 28 -7.23 8.98 11.68
C ASN A 28 -6.17 9.31 10.62
N ARG A 29 -5.04 8.59 10.57
CA ARG A 29 -4.00 8.77 9.54
C ARG A 29 -4.37 8.08 8.22
N TRP A 30 -3.78 8.57 7.14
CA TRP A 30 -3.90 7.97 5.82
C TRP A 30 -2.95 6.79 5.67
N HIS A 31 -3.44 5.68 5.13
CA HIS A 31 -2.65 4.52 4.74
C HIS A 31 -2.49 4.55 3.22
N LEU A 32 -1.26 4.72 2.75
CA LEU A 32 -0.95 4.80 1.32
C LEU A 32 -0.64 3.41 0.76
N VAL A 33 -1.32 3.03 -0.32
CA VAL A 33 -1.07 1.77 -1.05
C VAL A 33 -0.62 2.09 -2.47
N THR A 34 0.61 1.71 -2.81
CA THR A 34 1.18 1.81 -4.16
C THR A 34 0.87 0.54 -4.96
N GLY A 35 0.56 0.66 -6.25
CA GLY A 35 0.15 -0.49 -7.07
C GLY A 35 -1.22 -1.05 -6.64
N ALA A 36 -2.07 -0.20 -6.06
CA ALA A 36 -3.33 -0.56 -5.42
C ALA A 36 -4.28 -1.42 -6.26
N PHE A 37 -4.25 -1.29 -7.58
CA PHE A 37 -5.17 -2.02 -8.47
C PHE A 37 -4.63 -3.38 -8.96
N GLY A 38 -3.38 -3.72 -8.64
CA GLY A 38 -2.84 -5.07 -8.86
C GLY A 38 -3.33 -6.08 -7.80
N GLY A 39 -3.12 -7.38 -8.03
CA GLY A 39 -3.63 -8.43 -7.13
C GLY A 39 -3.24 -8.25 -5.66
N LEU A 40 -1.96 -7.97 -5.40
CA LEU A 40 -1.47 -7.72 -4.03
C LEU A 40 -1.96 -6.39 -3.46
N GLY A 41 -2.10 -5.35 -4.29
CA GLY A 41 -2.61 -4.04 -3.86
C GLY A 41 -4.05 -4.14 -3.36
N ARG A 42 -4.91 -4.86 -4.08
CA ARG A 42 -6.31 -5.09 -3.68
C ARG A 42 -6.40 -5.88 -2.38
N LEU A 43 -5.57 -6.92 -2.23
CA LEU A 43 -5.49 -7.69 -0.99
C LEU A 43 -5.05 -6.82 0.20
N ALA A 44 -4.02 -5.98 0.00
CA ALA A 44 -3.55 -5.07 1.03
C ALA A 44 -4.62 -4.04 1.44
N VAL A 45 -5.37 -3.49 0.47
CA VAL A 45 -6.48 -2.58 0.75
C VAL A 45 -7.56 -3.26 1.57
N ASN A 46 -8.01 -4.46 1.17
CA ASN A 46 -9.03 -5.21 1.92
C ASN A 46 -8.56 -5.54 3.35
N TRP A 47 -7.32 -6.01 3.48
CA TRP A 47 -6.73 -6.31 4.78
C TRP A 47 -6.66 -5.08 5.70
N LEU A 48 -6.24 -3.91 5.18
CA LEU A 48 -6.22 -2.67 5.97
C LEU A 48 -7.61 -2.32 6.51
N ARG A 49 -8.66 -2.54 5.70
CA ARG A 49 -10.06 -2.23 6.08
C ARG A 49 -10.57 -3.21 7.12
N GLU A 50 -10.31 -4.50 6.94
CA GLU A 50 -10.59 -5.54 7.93
C GLU A 50 -9.92 -5.21 9.28
N LYS A 51 -8.71 -4.63 9.23
CA LYS A 51 -7.95 -4.19 10.41
C LYS A 51 -8.41 -2.85 11.01
N GLY A 52 -9.46 -2.25 10.46
CA GLY A 52 -10.10 -1.04 10.99
C GLY A 52 -9.62 0.28 10.37
N ALA A 53 -8.79 0.25 9.33
CA ALA A 53 -8.31 1.47 8.69
C ALA A 53 -9.47 2.16 7.94
N ARG A 54 -9.70 3.44 8.27
CA ARG A 54 -10.80 4.23 7.68
C ARG A 54 -10.38 5.15 6.55
N ARG A 55 -9.08 5.44 6.40
CA ARG A 55 -8.56 6.40 5.42
C ARG A 55 -7.45 5.76 4.61
N ILE A 56 -7.75 5.39 3.36
CA ILE A 56 -6.81 4.69 2.49
C ILE A 56 -6.60 5.50 1.21
N ALA A 57 -5.35 5.85 0.93
CA ALA A 57 -4.95 6.52 -0.29
C ALA A 57 -4.40 5.49 -1.27
N LEU A 58 -4.94 5.44 -2.48
CA LEU A 58 -4.58 4.51 -3.53
C LEU A 58 -3.73 5.22 -4.56
N LEU A 59 -2.53 4.71 -4.80
CA LEU A 59 -1.56 5.28 -5.74
C LEU A 59 -1.27 4.26 -6.84
N ALA A 60 -1.63 4.61 -8.07
CA ALA A 60 -1.32 3.78 -9.22
C ALA A 60 -1.39 4.59 -10.52
N PRO A 61 -0.63 4.19 -11.55
CA PRO A 61 -0.67 4.83 -12.86
C PRO A 61 -1.98 4.57 -13.62
N ARG A 62 -2.66 3.45 -13.35
CA ARG A 62 -3.96 3.08 -13.95
C ARG A 62 -4.98 2.84 -12.86
N VAL A 63 -6.21 3.29 -13.09
CA VAL A 63 -7.32 3.17 -12.14
C VAL A 63 -8.32 2.15 -12.67
N ASP A 64 -8.74 1.22 -11.80
CA ASP A 64 -9.88 0.34 -12.05
C ASP A 64 -11.11 0.90 -11.32
N GLU A 65 -11.92 1.66 -12.07
CA GLU A 65 -13.14 2.31 -11.56
C GLU A 65 -14.22 1.29 -11.16
N SER A 66 -14.24 0.10 -11.77
CA SER A 66 -15.22 -0.94 -11.42
C SER A 66 -14.96 -1.46 -10.03
N TRP A 67 -13.70 -1.76 -9.73
CA TRP A 67 -13.30 -2.21 -8.41
C TRP A 67 -13.46 -1.12 -7.35
N LEU A 68 -13.19 0.16 -7.66
CA LEU A 68 -13.40 1.25 -6.71
C LEU A 68 -14.83 1.36 -6.20
N ARG A 69 -15.82 1.08 -7.06
CA ARG A 69 -17.23 1.06 -6.67
C ARG A 69 -17.53 -0.06 -5.68
N ASP A 70 -16.85 -1.19 -5.82
CA ASP A 70 -17.00 -2.34 -4.93
C ASP A 70 -16.28 -2.13 -3.58
N VAL A 71 -15.32 -1.20 -3.50
CA VAL A 71 -14.67 -0.81 -2.24
C VAL A 71 -15.56 0.17 -1.45
N GLU A 72 -16.67 -0.33 -0.89
CA GLU A 72 -17.61 0.49 -0.09
C GLU A 72 -17.24 0.61 1.38
N GLY A 73 -17.00 1.82 1.89
CA GLY A 73 -16.78 2.11 3.33
C GLY A 73 -15.48 2.86 3.65
N GLY A 74 -15.55 3.90 4.49
CA GLY A 74 -14.42 4.77 4.83
C GLY A 74 -14.12 5.86 3.78
N GLN A 75 -13.04 6.61 3.98
CA GLN A 75 -12.55 7.62 3.04
C GLN A 75 -11.47 7.00 2.15
N THR A 76 -11.79 6.74 0.89
CA THR A 76 -10.81 6.30 -0.11
C THR A 76 -10.48 7.47 -1.04
N ARG A 77 -9.19 7.76 -1.22
CA ARG A 77 -8.72 8.78 -2.18
C ARG A 77 -7.81 8.13 -3.20
N VAL A 78 -8.03 8.43 -4.47
CA VAL A 78 -7.22 7.88 -5.56
C VAL A 78 -6.33 9.00 -6.11
N CYS A 79 -5.03 8.77 -6.08
CA CYS A 79 -4.06 9.63 -6.74
C CYS A 79 -3.51 8.86 -7.95
N ARG A 80 -3.71 9.39 -9.14
CA ARG A 80 -2.97 8.93 -10.32
C ARG A 80 -1.57 9.50 -10.21
N CYS A 81 -0.60 8.63 -9.97
CA CYS A 81 0.81 8.99 -9.96
C CYS A 81 1.59 7.80 -10.47
N ASP A 82 2.52 8.05 -11.38
CA ASP A 82 3.57 7.10 -11.69
C ASP A 82 4.66 7.26 -10.63
N VAL A 83 4.79 6.27 -9.74
CA VAL A 83 5.76 6.29 -8.64
C VAL A 83 7.20 6.13 -9.15
N GLY A 84 7.36 5.63 -10.38
CA GLY A 84 8.66 5.53 -11.06
C GLY A 84 9.05 6.80 -11.83
N ASP A 85 8.12 7.74 -12.01
CA ASP A 85 8.37 9.00 -12.70
C ASP A 85 8.57 10.13 -11.69
N ALA A 86 9.84 10.38 -11.33
CA ALA A 86 10.21 11.56 -10.55
C ALA A 86 10.00 12.89 -11.31
N GLY A 87 9.55 12.84 -12.58
CA GLY A 87 9.50 13.95 -13.52
C GLY A 87 8.12 14.56 -13.80
N ALA A 88 7.03 14.11 -13.18
CA ALA A 88 5.71 14.74 -13.38
C ALA A 88 5.56 16.15 -12.75
N THR A 89 6.68 16.81 -12.41
CA THR A 89 6.76 18.23 -12.05
C THR A 89 7.62 18.94 -13.08
N GLY A 90 7.00 19.46 -14.15
CA GLY A 90 7.70 20.36 -15.08
C GLY A 90 7.11 20.46 -16.47
N HIS A 91 6.04 21.26 -16.62
CA HIS A 91 5.88 22.33 -17.64
C HIS A 91 4.41 22.70 -17.79
N GLY A 92 4.04 23.84 -17.22
CA GLY A 92 2.99 24.71 -17.74
C GLY A 92 3.62 26.09 -17.91
N SER A 93 3.94 26.46 -19.14
CA SER A 93 4.03 27.87 -19.54
C SER A 93 2.67 28.31 -20.05
#